data_AF-A0A7C8ZW80-F1
#
_entry.id   AF-A0A7C8ZW80-F1
#
_cell.length_a   1.000
_cell.length_b   1.000
_cell.length_c   1.000
_cell.angle_alpha   90.00
_cell.angle_beta   90.00
_cell.angle_gamma   90.00
#
_symmetry.space_group_name_H-M   'P 1'
#
loop_
_entity.id
_entity.type
_entity.pdbx_description
1 polymer ?
#
loop_
_entity_poly.entity_id
_entity_poly.type
_entity_poly.pdbx_seq_one_letter_code
_entity_poly.pdbx_strand_id
1 'polypeptide(L)'
;MAHLWLTVLLMLLATTTLEARVVEPTLLEMATTRTGHLMQATRVFEKGPYDVTTVTVRKSRPPAPPLPLLLVSPNTTGLFPVILFVHGMLLQNSDYSDLFKHIASHGYVIVAPQKKTLLAPMKWPVTSLAREPMQQCNGVRGR
;
A
#
# COMPACT_ATOMS: atom_id res chain seq x y z
N MET A 1 61.65 -39.64 -18.36
CA MET A 1 61.83 -38.24 -17.92
C MET A 1 60.68 -37.34 -18.35
N ALA A 2 60.32 -37.25 -19.65
CA ALA A 2 59.26 -36.35 -20.14
C ALA A 2 57.85 -36.54 -19.52
N HIS A 3 57.45 -37.79 -19.22
CA HIS A 3 56.15 -38.07 -18.61
C HIS A 3 55.98 -37.51 -17.19
N LEU A 4 57.06 -37.41 -16.42
CA LEU A 4 57.03 -36.88 -15.06
C LEU A 4 56.82 -35.36 -15.04
N TRP A 5 57.36 -34.66 -16.04
CA TRP A 5 57.17 -33.22 -16.20
C TRP A 5 55.75 -32.87 -16.67
N LEU A 6 55.18 -33.70 -17.54
CA LEU A 6 53.81 -33.48 -18.03
C LEU A 6 52.77 -33.64 -16.92
N THR A 7 52.93 -34.63 -16.04
CA THR A 7 52.02 -34.83 -14.91
C THR A 7 52.17 -33.74 -13.85
N VAL A 8 53.39 -33.28 -13.56
CA VAL A 8 53.64 -32.15 -12.65
C VAL A 8 53.03 -30.86 -13.20
N LEU A 9 53.15 -30.60 -14.50
CA LEU A 9 52.52 -29.46 -15.16
C LEU A 9 50.99 -29.54 -15.12
N LEU A 10 50.41 -30.73 -15.37
CA LEU A 10 48.97 -30.93 -15.31
C LEU A 10 48.42 -30.73 -13.89
N MET A 11 49.14 -31.17 -12.87
CA MET A 11 48.79 -30.97 -11.47
C MET A 11 48.92 -29.50 -11.05
N LEU A 12 49.95 -28.78 -11.52
CA LEU A 12 50.11 -27.34 -11.32
C LEU A 12 49.02 -26.51 -12.02
N LEU A 13 48.59 -26.93 -13.21
CA LEU A 13 47.47 -26.32 -13.92
C LEU A 13 46.15 -26.62 -13.20
N ALA A 14 45.97 -27.83 -12.66
CA ALA A 14 44.77 -28.19 -11.91
C ALA A 14 44.65 -27.44 -10.57
N THR A 15 45.76 -27.25 -9.83
CA THR A 15 45.74 -26.52 -8.55
C THR A 15 45.45 -25.03 -8.71
N THR A 16 45.90 -24.41 -9.81
CA THR A 16 45.58 -22.99 -10.09
C THR A 16 44.12 -22.77 -10.49
N THR A 17 43.45 -23.78 -11.06
CA THR A 17 42.02 -23.68 -11.43
C THR A 17 41.06 -23.84 -10.24
N LEU A 18 41.50 -24.44 -9.14
CA LEU A 18 40.65 -24.69 -7.97
C LEU A 18 40.49 -23.44 -7.09
N GLU A 19 41.55 -22.64 -6.95
CA GLU A 19 41.57 -21.41 -6.15
C GLU A 19 40.77 -20.25 -6.81
N ALA A 20 40.64 -20.25 -8.14
CA ALA A 20 39.94 -19.20 -8.86
C ALA A 20 38.40 -19.24 -8.74
N ARG A 21 37.82 -20.31 -8.17
CA ARG A 21 36.35 -20.49 -8.11
C ARG A 21 35.68 -20.04 -6.80
N VAL A 22 36.44 -19.71 -5.76
CA VAL A 22 35.89 -19.60 -4.39
C VAL A 22 35.63 -18.16 -3.92
N VAL A 23 36.15 -17.12 -4.59
CA VAL A 23 36.18 -15.76 -4.02
C VAL A 23 35.11 -14.81 -4.59
N GLU A 24 34.26 -15.23 -5.54
CA GLU A 24 33.25 -14.36 -6.17
C GLU A 24 31.74 -14.63 -5.91
N PRO A 25 31.27 -15.46 -4.96
CA PRO A 25 29.81 -15.58 -4.76
C PRO A 25 29.22 -14.47 -3.85
N THR A 26 30.00 -13.88 -2.95
CA THR A 26 29.45 -13.11 -1.82
C THR A 26 28.97 -11.68 -2.20
N LEU A 27 29.66 -10.99 -3.10
CA LEU A 27 29.27 -9.61 -3.47
C LEU A 27 28.09 -9.56 -4.43
N LEU A 28 27.96 -10.54 -5.34
CA LEU A 28 26.84 -10.63 -6.26
C LEU A 28 25.54 -11.01 -5.54
N GLU A 29 25.58 -11.89 -4.53
CA GLU A 29 24.40 -12.22 -3.72
C GLU A 29 23.94 -11.03 -2.86
N MET A 30 24.86 -10.30 -2.24
CA MET A 30 24.55 -9.10 -1.45
C MET A 30 24.08 -7.93 -2.32
N ALA A 31 24.69 -7.74 -3.50
CA ALA A 31 24.27 -6.74 -4.47
C ALA A 31 22.91 -7.08 -5.07
N THR A 32 22.63 -8.35 -5.39
CA THR A 32 21.33 -8.85 -5.88
C THR A 32 20.25 -8.73 -4.80
N THR A 33 20.58 -9.04 -3.55
CA THR A 33 19.65 -8.86 -2.42
C THR A 33 19.36 -7.37 -2.18
N ARG A 34 20.38 -6.50 -2.21
CA ARG A 34 20.19 -5.05 -2.10
C ARG A 34 19.43 -4.46 -3.29
N THR A 35 19.74 -4.86 -4.52
CA THR A 35 18.99 -4.38 -5.69
C THR A 35 17.57 -4.89 -5.68
N GLY A 36 17.30 -6.16 -5.35
CA GLY A 36 15.95 -6.69 -5.20
C GLY A 36 15.13 -5.95 -4.15
N HIS A 37 15.73 -5.63 -3.00
CA HIS A 37 15.07 -4.88 -1.94
C HIS A 37 14.80 -3.42 -2.34
N LEU A 38 15.77 -2.76 -3.01
CA LEU A 38 15.59 -1.40 -3.53
C LEU A 38 14.55 -1.36 -4.66
N MET A 39 14.53 -2.36 -5.55
CA MET A 39 13.51 -2.51 -6.60
C MET A 39 12.12 -2.69 -6.01
N GLN A 40 11.98 -3.41 -4.89
CA GLN A 40 10.72 -3.54 -4.18
C GLN A 40 10.31 -2.22 -3.50
N ALA A 41 11.26 -1.50 -2.93
CA ALA A 41 11.00 -0.20 -2.30
C ALA A 41 10.56 0.86 -3.31
N THR A 42 11.13 0.88 -4.53
CA THR A 42 10.72 1.83 -5.58
C THR A 42 9.34 1.54 -6.12
N ARG A 43 8.92 0.27 -6.18
CA ARG A 43 7.58 -0.13 -6.65
C ARG A 43 6.44 0.48 -5.83
N VAL A 44 6.66 0.77 -4.54
CA VAL A 44 5.64 1.41 -3.69
C VAL A 44 5.29 2.83 -4.15
N PHE A 45 6.18 3.47 -4.91
CA PHE A 45 5.96 4.81 -5.48
C PHE A 45 5.42 4.77 -6.92
N GLU A 46 5.30 3.59 -7.53
CA GLU A 46 4.65 3.42 -8.83
C GLU A 46 3.12 3.30 -8.65
N LYS A 47 2.35 3.65 -9.68
CA LYS A 47 0.89 3.46 -9.65
C LYS A 47 0.59 1.97 -9.42
N GLY A 48 -0.31 1.67 -8.48
CA GLY A 48 -0.78 0.31 -8.24
C GLY A 48 -1.67 -0.22 -9.38
N PRO A 49 -2.05 -1.51 -9.31
CA PRO A 49 -2.72 -2.20 -10.42
C PRO A 49 -4.18 -1.79 -10.63
N TYR A 50 -4.81 -1.10 -9.68
CA TYR A 50 -6.21 -0.69 -9.78
C TYR A 50 -6.34 0.69 -10.42
N ASP A 51 -7.26 0.81 -11.38
CA ASP A 51 -7.79 2.12 -11.74
C ASP A 51 -8.63 2.68 -10.61
N VAL A 52 -8.71 4.00 -10.52
CA VAL A 52 -9.26 4.70 -9.36
C VAL A 52 -10.39 5.62 -9.78
N THR A 53 -11.44 5.66 -8.96
CA THR A 53 -12.53 6.61 -9.09
C THR A 53 -12.52 7.60 -7.93
N THR A 54 -13.05 8.80 -8.16
CA THR A 54 -13.12 9.87 -7.15
C THR A 54 -14.54 10.42 -7.11
N VAL A 55 -15.14 10.44 -5.93
CA VAL A 55 -16.51 10.91 -5.70
C VAL A 55 -16.52 11.95 -4.59
N THR A 56 -17.03 13.15 -4.90
CA THR A 56 -17.27 14.19 -3.90
C THR A 56 -18.69 14.07 -3.37
N VAL A 57 -18.84 13.67 -2.12
CA VAL A 57 -20.13 13.60 -1.45
C VAL A 57 -20.40 14.93 -0.75
N ARG A 58 -21.39 15.67 -1.23
CA ARG A 58 -21.84 16.92 -0.62
C ARG A 58 -22.74 16.64 0.58
N LYS A 59 -22.84 17.60 1.50
CA LYS A 59 -23.95 17.60 2.48
C LYS A 59 -25.27 17.71 1.73
N SER A 60 -26.11 16.69 1.81
CA SER A 60 -27.50 16.71 1.35
C SER A 60 -28.47 16.49 2.53
N ARG A 61 -29.77 16.40 2.25
CA ARG A 61 -30.79 16.06 3.28
C ARG A 61 -30.56 14.63 3.78
N PRO A 62 -30.86 14.30 5.05
CA PRO A 62 -30.62 12.98 5.62
C PRO A 62 -31.17 11.83 4.76
N PRO A 63 -30.47 10.69 4.66
CA PRO A 63 -29.26 10.31 5.41
C PRO A 63 -27.99 10.72 4.64
N ALA A 64 -27.45 11.90 4.95
CA ALA A 64 -26.24 12.44 4.33
C ALA A 64 -25.12 12.53 5.37
N PRO A 65 -23.85 12.41 4.97
CA PRO A 65 -22.74 12.50 5.91
C PRO A 65 -22.70 13.87 6.60
N PRO A 66 -22.29 13.91 7.88
CA PRO A 66 -22.27 15.11 8.70
C PRO A 66 -21.26 16.16 8.23
N LEU A 67 -20.43 15.86 7.22
CA LEU A 67 -19.47 16.75 6.56
C LEU A 67 -19.39 16.39 5.07
N PRO A 68 -19.19 17.36 4.15
CA PRO A 68 -18.79 17.03 2.78
C PRO A 68 -17.50 16.20 2.84
N LEU A 69 -17.36 15.18 1.99
CA LEU A 69 -16.18 14.33 1.99
C LEU A 69 -15.81 13.91 0.57
N LEU A 70 -14.52 13.69 0.38
CA LEU A 70 -13.93 13.17 -0.85
C LEU A 70 -13.70 11.68 -0.64
N LEU A 71 -14.26 10.85 -1.53
CA LEU A 71 -14.08 9.41 -1.54
C LEU A 71 -13.22 9.03 -2.74
N VAL A 72 -12.17 8.25 -2.50
CA VAL A 72 -11.27 7.77 -3.55
C VAL A 72 -11.11 6.25 -3.38
N SER A 73 -11.41 5.48 -4.40
CA SER A 73 -11.45 4.01 -4.31
C SER A 73 -11.06 3.35 -5.63
N PRO A 74 -10.64 2.07 -5.61
CA PRO A 74 -10.57 1.24 -6.81
C PRO A 74 -11.87 1.31 -7.62
N ASN A 75 -11.75 1.37 -8.95
CA ASN A 75 -12.86 1.33 -9.90
C ASN A 75 -13.26 -0.12 -10.23
N THR A 76 -13.21 -0.99 -9.22
CA THR A 76 -13.54 -2.41 -9.34
C THR A 76 -14.32 -2.83 -8.10
N THR A 77 -15.18 -3.83 -8.25
CA THR A 77 -15.94 -4.37 -7.12
C THR A 77 -15.03 -5.27 -6.28
N GLY A 78 -15.02 -5.09 -4.96
CA GLY A 78 -14.19 -5.87 -4.06
C GLY A 78 -14.27 -5.40 -2.61
N LEU A 79 -13.68 -6.17 -1.71
CA LEU A 79 -13.47 -5.77 -0.32
C LEU A 79 -12.09 -5.14 -0.19
N PHE A 80 -12.06 -3.87 0.22
CA PHE A 80 -10.83 -3.11 0.38
C PHE A 80 -10.78 -2.49 1.78
N PRO A 81 -9.61 -2.44 2.42
CA PRO A 81 -9.42 -1.69 3.67
C PRO A 81 -9.75 -0.21 3.50
N VAL A 82 -10.33 0.39 4.54
CA VAL A 82 -10.76 1.80 4.54
C VAL A 82 -9.80 2.64 5.38
N ILE A 83 -9.35 3.76 4.82
CA ILE A 83 -8.54 4.78 5.49
C ILE A 83 -9.38 6.04 5.65
N LEU A 84 -9.59 6.46 6.90
CA LEU A 84 -10.15 7.78 7.22
C LEU A 84 -9.02 8.81 7.28
N PHE A 85 -8.98 9.74 6.34
CA PHE A 85 -7.97 10.79 6.30
C PHE A 85 -8.54 12.14 6.74
N VAL A 86 -7.90 12.77 7.72
CA VAL A 86 -8.26 14.12 8.19
C VAL A 86 -7.08 15.05 7.90
N HIS A 87 -7.31 16.04 7.04
CA HIS A 87 -6.28 17.01 6.65
C HIS A 87 -5.93 17.98 7.79
N GLY A 88 -4.74 18.59 7.67
CA GLY A 88 -4.24 19.61 8.60
C GLY A 88 -4.98 20.95 8.54
N MET A 89 -4.54 21.92 9.36
CA MET A 89 -5.12 23.27 9.38
C MET A 89 -4.87 24.00 8.05
N LEU A 90 -5.85 24.80 7.61
CA LEU A 90 -5.78 25.63 6.39
C LEU A 90 -5.64 24.88 5.06
N LEU A 91 -5.82 23.56 5.04
CA LEU A 91 -5.84 22.75 3.83
C LEU A 91 -7.27 22.30 3.49
N GLN A 92 -7.46 21.87 2.24
CA GLN A 92 -8.63 21.17 1.75
C GLN A 92 -8.33 19.68 1.59
N ASN A 93 -9.35 18.84 1.64
CA ASN A 93 -9.18 17.41 1.37
C ASN A 93 -8.69 17.15 -0.07
N SER A 94 -9.04 18.02 -1.03
CA SER A 94 -8.61 17.95 -2.43
C SER A 94 -7.12 18.20 -2.63
N ASP A 95 -6.44 18.86 -1.70
CA ASP A 95 -5.00 19.14 -1.79
C ASP A 95 -4.16 17.84 -1.78
N TYR A 96 -4.74 16.73 -1.31
CA TYR A 96 -4.14 15.40 -1.26
C TYR A 96 -4.62 14.46 -2.36
N SER A 97 -5.31 14.97 -3.40
CA SER A 97 -5.97 14.13 -4.41
C SER A 97 -5.03 13.13 -5.08
N ASP A 98 -3.80 13.52 -5.40
CA ASP A 98 -2.85 12.63 -6.08
C ASP A 98 -2.30 11.57 -5.12
N LEU A 99 -2.04 11.93 -3.85
CA LEU A 99 -1.70 10.96 -2.81
C LEU A 99 -2.84 9.95 -2.62
N PHE A 100 -4.08 10.40 -2.60
CA PHE A 100 -5.23 9.52 -2.44
C PHE A 100 -5.40 8.58 -3.62
N LYS A 101 -5.23 9.06 -4.85
CA LYS A 101 -5.26 8.21 -6.04
C LYS A 101 -4.14 7.16 -6.01
N HIS A 102 -2.94 7.55 -5.60
CA HIS A 102 -1.81 6.63 -5.46
C HIS A 102 -2.12 5.49 -4.48
N ILE A 103 -2.55 5.84 -3.27
CA ILE A 103 -2.89 4.86 -2.24
C ILE A 103 -4.09 3.99 -2.69
N ALA A 104 -5.12 4.60 -3.30
CA ALA A 104 -6.29 3.85 -3.77
C ALA A 104 -5.93 2.87 -4.91
N SER A 105 -4.98 3.22 -5.78
CA SER A 105 -4.50 2.32 -6.84
C SER A 105 -3.82 1.06 -6.30
N HIS A 106 -3.42 1.05 -5.02
CA HIS A 106 -2.89 -0.12 -4.30
C HIS A 106 -3.97 -0.96 -3.59
N GLY A 107 -5.26 -0.62 -3.74
CA GLY A 107 -6.36 -1.39 -3.18
C GLY A 107 -6.84 -0.88 -1.81
N TYR A 108 -6.91 0.43 -1.63
CA TYR A 108 -7.47 1.06 -0.43
C TYR A 108 -8.62 1.98 -0.79
N VAL A 109 -9.62 2.08 0.09
CA VAL A 109 -10.68 3.08 0.00
C VAL A 109 -10.36 4.22 0.95
N ILE A 110 -10.30 5.44 0.44
CA ILE A 110 -10.03 6.63 1.22
C ILE A 110 -11.33 7.41 1.41
N VAL A 111 -11.61 7.73 2.67
CA VAL A 111 -12.69 8.62 3.07
C VAL A 111 -12.02 9.86 3.66
N ALA A 112 -12.13 11.00 2.98
CA ALA A 112 -11.48 12.25 3.38
C ALA A 112 -12.51 13.36 3.63
N PRO A 113 -13.04 13.51 4.86
CA PRO A 113 -13.94 14.60 5.20
C PRO A 113 -13.29 15.97 5.07
N GLN A 114 -14.04 16.93 4.54
CA GLN A 114 -13.66 18.34 4.57
C GLN A 114 -13.94 18.90 5.97
N LYS A 115 -12.89 19.18 6.73
CA LYS A 115 -13.02 19.84 8.03
C LYS A 115 -13.50 21.27 7.79
N LYS A 116 -14.62 21.64 8.42
CA LYS A 116 -15.06 23.04 8.48
C LYS A 116 -14.12 23.78 9.44
N THR A 117 -13.60 24.91 8.98
CA THR A 117 -12.68 25.89 9.57
C THR A 117 -12.44 25.81 11.09
N LEU A 118 -11.18 26.05 11.48
CA LEU A 118 -10.55 26.20 12.82
C LEU A 118 -11.43 26.37 14.08
N LEU A 119 -12.57 27.05 13.99
CA LEU A 119 -13.43 27.46 15.11
C LEU A 119 -14.63 26.54 15.36
N ALA A 120 -14.90 25.57 14.49
CA ALA A 120 -15.96 24.61 14.73
C ALA A 120 -15.44 23.47 15.64
N PRO A 121 -16.02 23.25 16.84
CA PRO A 121 -15.69 22.06 17.61
C PRO A 121 -16.00 20.84 16.75
N MET A 122 -15.04 19.92 16.64
CA MET A 122 -15.27 18.62 16.02
C MET A 122 -16.28 17.87 16.89
N LYS A 123 -17.58 18.04 16.60
CA LYS A 123 -18.64 17.20 17.15
C LYS A 123 -18.51 15.85 16.47
N TRP A 124 -17.69 14.99 17.05
CA TRP A 124 -17.59 13.61 16.63
C TRP A 124 -18.88 12.86 17.00
N PRO A 125 -19.53 12.13 16.08
CA PRO A 125 -20.71 11.33 16.38
C PRO A 125 -20.29 9.98 16.98
N VAL A 126 -19.75 9.94 18.21
CA VAL A 126 -19.70 8.65 18.96
C VAL A 126 -21.10 8.37 19.52
N THR A 127 -21.88 9.41 19.81
CA THR A 127 -23.11 9.28 20.59
C THR A 127 -24.32 8.71 19.85
N SER A 128 -24.30 8.56 18.52
CA SER A 128 -25.42 7.95 17.78
C SER A 128 -25.30 6.44 17.54
N LEU A 129 -24.12 5.83 17.77
CA LEU A 129 -23.96 4.38 17.67
C LEU A 129 -24.16 3.64 19.01
N ALA A 130 -24.23 4.37 20.12
CA ALA A 130 -24.36 3.79 21.46
C ALA A 130 -25.79 3.82 22.03
N ARG A 131 -26.81 4.24 21.26
CA ARG A 131 -28.18 4.34 21.79
C ARG A 131 -29.30 3.80 20.88
N GLU A 132 -28.98 3.16 19.76
CA GLU A 132 -30.00 2.34 19.10
C GLU A 132 -29.99 0.97 19.80
N PRO A 133 -31.01 0.60 20.60
CA PRO A 133 -31.15 -0.78 21.02
C PRO A 133 -31.18 -1.63 19.76
N MET A 134 -30.37 -2.69 19.70
CA MET A 134 -30.41 -3.68 18.63
C MET A 134 -31.87 -4.00 18.31
N GLN A 135 -32.36 -3.53 17.16
CA GLN A 135 -33.58 -4.05 16.59
C GLN A 135 -33.26 -5.51 16.25
N GLN A 136 -33.66 -6.40 17.15
CA GLN A 136 -33.66 -7.84 16.96
C GLN A 136 -34.29 -8.11 15.59
N CYS A 137 -33.49 -8.56 14.62
CA CYS A 137 -34.01 -9.09 13.37
C CYS A 137 -34.86 -10.31 13.72
N ASN A 138 -36.17 -10.12 13.88
CA ASN A 138 -37.10 -11.22 13.98
C ASN A 138 -37.12 -11.90 12.62
N GLY A 139 -36.49 -13.07 12.58
CA GLY A 139 -36.40 -13.91 11.40
C GLY A 139 -37.79 -14.17 10.82
N VAL A 140 -37.89 -13.98 9.51
CA VAL A 140 -39.00 -14.44 8.69
C VAL A 140 -39.14 -15.94 8.91
N ARG A 141 -40.17 -16.34 9.67
CA ARG A 141 -40.54 -17.74 9.81
C ARG A 141 -41.38 -18.10 8.59
N GLY A 142 -40.75 -18.69 7.59
CA GLY A 142 -41.47 -19.32 6.49
C GLY A 142 -42.18 -20.58 6.98
N ARG A 143 -43.52 -20.55 6.97
CA ARG A 143 -44.39 -21.52 6.30
C ARG A 143 -45.84 -21.08 6.42
#